data_AF-A0AB74QGD7-F1
#
_entry.id   AF-A0AB74QGD7-F1
#
_cell.length_a   1.000
_cell.length_b   1.000
_cell.length_c   1.000
_cell.angle_alpha   90.00
_cell.angle_beta   90.00
_cell.angle_gamma   90.00
#
_symmetry.space_group_name_H-M   'P 1'
#
loop_
_entity.id
_entity.type
_entity.pdbx_description
1 polymer ?
#
loop_
_entity_poly.entity_id
_entity_poly.type
_entity_poly.pdbx_seq_one_letter_code
_entity_poly.pdbx_strand_id
1 'polypeptide(L)'
;MINLETLCNGETKEKIENGFMEIFKNIQDPNTPATSTRSLTVKVTLKPGKNRSHVNTQIQVIPKLASVLPSETDIIVEKDFRTGEVNANEYGNQLPGQVKLGDLESKETSVTEETEVKESEEDNIRKFKSLKDL
;
A
#
# COMPACT_ATOMS: atom_id res chain seq x y z
N MET A 1 17.09 -18.40 -45.86
CA MET A 1 16.11 -18.87 -44.87
C MET A 1 16.25 -17.99 -43.64
N ILE A 2 15.16 -17.49 -43.05
CA ILE A 2 15.23 -16.61 -41.86
C ILE A 2 15.38 -17.49 -40.61
N ASN A 3 16.35 -17.19 -39.75
CA ASN A 3 16.57 -17.87 -38.47
C ASN A 3 16.15 -16.95 -37.32
N LEU A 4 15.37 -17.47 -36.38
CA LEU A 4 14.89 -16.74 -35.21
C LEU A 4 16.01 -16.38 -34.23
N GLU A 5 17.06 -17.21 -34.13
CA GLU A 5 18.19 -16.97 -33.22
C GLU A 5 19.08 -15.81 -33.66
N THR A 6 19.18 -15.56 -34.97
CA THR A 6 19.95 -14.43 -35.51
C THR A 6 19.07 -13.20 -35.79
N LEU A 7 17.75 -13.34 -35.62
CA LEU A 7 16.80 -12.27 -35.87
C LEU A 7 16.96 -11.15 -34.82
N CYS A 8 16.99 -9.90 -35.29
CA CYS A 8 17.27 -8.73 -34.45
C CYS A 8 18.58 -8.90 -33.66
N ASN A 9 19.64 -9.39 -34.30
CA ASN A 9 20.97 -9.56 -33.69
C ASN A 9 20.98 -10.45 -32.44
N GLY A 10 20.03 -11.40 -32.34
CA GLY A 10 19.92 -12.30 -31.19
C GLY A 10 19.11 -11.77 -30.02
N GLU A 11 18.67 -10.50 -30.06
CA GLU A 11 17.82 -9.89 -29.02
C GLU A 11 16.49 -10.64 -28.84
N THR A 12 15.99 -11.26 -29.90
CA THR A 12 14.74 -12.04 -29.88
C THR A 12 14.81 -13.18 -28.88
N LYS A 13 15.95 -13.89 -28.85
CA LYS A 13 16.15 -15.03 -27.96
C LYS A 13 16.18 -14.60 -26.50
N GLU A 14 16.94 -13.56 -26.20
CA GLU A 14 17.07 -13.01 -24.85
C GLU A 14 15.70 -12.55 -24.30
N LYS A 15 14.88 -11.86 -25.10
CA LYS A 15 13.54 -11.42 -24.68
C LYS A 15 12.60 -12.59 -24.40
N ILE A 16 12.69 -13.65 -25.19
CA ILE A 16 11.89 -14.87 -24.99
C ILE A 16 12.33 -15.57 -23.70
N GLU A 17 13.63 -15.74 -23.49
CA GLU A 17 14.19 -16.34 -22.27
C GLU A 17 13.78 -15.56 -21.01
N ASN A 18 13.87 -14.23 -21.05
CA ASN A 18 13.42 -13.37 -19.95
C ASN A 18 11.92 -13.52 -19.67
N GLY A 19 11.09 -13.57 -20.72
CA GLY A 19 9.65 -13.79 -20.58
C GLY A 19 9.30 -15.14 -19.96
N PHE A 20 10.05 -16.19 -20.31
CA PHE A 20 9.91 -17.50 -19.66
C PHE A 20 10.33 -17.47 -18.19
N MET A 21 11.44 -16.80 -17.85
CA MET A 21 11.86 -16.66 -16.45
C MET A 21 10.79 -15.95 -15.60
N GLU A 22 10.14 -14.92 -16.13
CA GLU A 22 9.06 -14.22 -15.43
C GLU A 22 7.85 -15.13 -15.19
N ILE A 23 7.47 -15.92 -16.20
CA ILE A 23 6.41 -16.92 -16.06
C ILE A 23 6.78 -17.98 -15.02
N PHE A 24 8.01 -18.50 -15.02
CA PHE A 24 8.44 -19.49 -14.04
C PHE A 24 8.47 -18.95 -12.61
N LYS A 25 8.91 -17.70 -12.41
CA LYS A 25 8.83 -17.00 -11.11
C LYS A 25 7.38 -16.90 -10.65
N ASN A 26 6.46 -16.51 -11.54
CA ASN A 26 5.03 -16.46 -11.24
C ASN A 26 4.39 -17.84 -11.01
N ILE A 27 4.97 -18.94 -11.47
CA ILE A 27 4.49 -20.29 -11.14
C ILE A 27 4.92 -20.70 -9.73
N GLN A 28 6.13 -20.31 -9.32
CA GLN A 28 6.67 -20.64 -8.01
C GLN A 28 6.16 -19.72 -6.89
N ASP A 29 5.52 -18.60 -7.23
CA ASP A 29 4.96 -17.67 -6.24
C ASP A 29 3.73 -18.28 -5.54
N PRO A 30 3.80 -18.52 -4.21
CA PRO A 30 2.69 -19.09 -3.44
C PRO A 30 1.47 -18.17 -3.36
N ASN A 31 1.64 -16.87 -3.63
CA ASN A 31 0.54 -15.90 -3.65
C ASN A 31 -0.23 -15.92 -4.97
N THR A 32 0.07 -16.84 -5.89
CA THR A 32 -0.61 -16.97 -7.18
C THR A 32 -1.21 -18.37 -7.35
N PRO A 33 -2.32 -18.51 -8.08
CA PRO A 33 -2.96 -19.79 -8.27
C PRO A 33 -2.06 -20.76 -9.07
N ALA A 34 -1.78 -21.92 -8.50
CA ALA A 34 -0.87 -22.92 -9.08
C ALA A 34 -1.35 -23.44 -10.44
N THR A 35 -2.66 -23.67 -10.60
CA THR A 35 -3.26 -24.25 -11.81
C THR A 35 -3.62 -23.23 -12.89
N SER A 36 -3.47 -21.93 -12.62
CA SER A 36 -3.85 -20.90 -13.59
C SER A 36 -2.97 -20.95 -14.83
N THR A 37 -3.60 -20.76 -15.99
CA THR A 37 -2.90 -20.72 -17.27
C THR A 37 -2.03 -19.47 -17.37
N ARG A 38 -0.82 -19.64 -17.92
CA ARG A 38 0.15 -18.57 -18.22
C ARG A 38 0.56 -18.73 -19.67
N SER A 39 0.76 -17.63 -20.37
CA SER A 39 1.05 -17.67 -21.82
C SER A 39 2.09 -16.63 -22.20
N LEU A 40 2.97 -16.97 -23.15
CA LEU A 40 3.93 -16.05 -23.73
C LEU A 40 3.52 -15.76 -25.19
N THR A 41 3.24 -14.50 -25.52
CA THR A 41 2.90 -14.10 -26.90
C THR A 41 4.08 -13.36 -27.53
N VAL A 42 4.56 -13.87 -28.66
CA VAL A 42 5.58 -13.19 -29.48
C VAL A 42 4.89 -12.55 -30.68
N LYS A 43 4.86 -11.22 -30.71
CA LYS A 43 4.28 -10.43 -31.80
C LYS A 43 5.40 -9.88 -32.68
N VAL A 44 5.40 -10.28 -33.94
CA VAL A 44 6.32 -9.76 -34.96
C VAL A 44 5.55 -8.86 -35.91
N THR A 45 5.96 -7.59 -36.01
CA THR A 45 5.35 -6.60 -36.89
C THR A 45 6.34 -6.23 -37.98
N LEU A 46 5.96 -6.41 -39.24
CA LEU A 46 6.80 -6.12 -40.40
C LEU A 46 6.18 -4.96 -41.19
N LYS A 47 6.92 -3.87 -41.33
CA LYS A 47 6.52 -2.69 -42.11
C LYS A 47 7.44 -2.55 -43.33
N PRO A 48 7.00 -2.95 -44.53
CA PRO A 48 7.81 -2.79 -45.74
C PRO A 48 7.92 -1.32 -46.15
N GLY A 49 9.08 -0.93 -46.67
CA GLY A 49 9.29 0.37 -47.30
C GLY A 49 8.67 0.45 -48.71
N LYS A 50 8.60 1.67 -49.26
CA LYS A 50 8.00 1.92 -50.60
C LYS A 50 8.61 1.06 -51.70
N ASN A 51 9.92 0.84 -51.66
CA ASN A 51 10.65 0.07 -52.66
C ASN A 51 10.62 -1.45 -52.38
N ARG A 52 9.98 -1.90 -51.29
CA ARG A 52 9.90 -3.31 -50.83
C ARG A 52 11.25 -4.02 -50.58
N SER A 53 12.38 -3.36 -50.84
CA SER A 53 13.73 -3.88 -50.60
C SER A 53 14.19 -3.78 -49.15
N HIS A 54 13.50 -3.00 -48.32
CA HIS A 54 13.76 -2.90 -46.88
C HIS A 54 12.46 -3.10 -46.11
N VAL A 55 12.53 -3.91 -45.05
CA VAL A 55 11.41 -4.20 -44.17
C VAL A 55 11.83 -3.90 -42.74
N ASN A 56 11.20 -2.90 -42.13
CA ASN A 56 11.38 -2.65 -40.71
C ASN A 56 10.65 -3.77 -39.95
N THR A 57 11.38 -4.49 -39.09
CA THR A 57 10.83 -5.59 -38.30
C THR A 57 10.92 -5.23 -36.83
N GLN A 58 9.78 -5.26 -36.15
CA GLN A 58 9.67 -5.05 -34.71
C GLN A 58 9.20 -6.33 -34.04
N ILE A 59 9.85 -6.70 -32.94
CA ILE A 59 9.51 -7.87 -32.15
C ILE A 59 9.12 -7.42 -30.75
N GLN A 60 7.96 -7.89 -30.30
CA GLN A 60 7.44 -7.64 -28.96
C GLN A 60 7.12 -8.98 -28.31
N VAL A 61 7.61 -9.18 -27.09
CA VAL A 61 7.32 -10.36 -26.27
C VAL A 61 6.43 -9.89 -25.12
N ILE A 62 5.25 -10.49 -24.98
CA ILE A 62 4.25 -10.14 -23.97
C ILE A 62 3.95 -11.39 -23.14
N PRO A 63 4.49 -11.50 -21.91
CA PRO A 63 4.09 -12.53 -20.97
C PRO A 63 2.74 -12.20 -20.34
N LYS A 64 1.89 -13.22 -20.18
CA LYS A 64 0.64 -13.16 -19.43
C LYS A 64 0.79 -14.04 -18.20
N LEU A 65 0.87 -13.40 -17.05
CA LEU A 65 1.02 -14.01 -15.74
C LEU A 65 -0.34 -14.34 -15.12
N ALA A 66 -0.35 -15.25 -14.15
CA ALA A 66 -1.51 -15.47 -13.30
C ALA A 66 -1.69 -14.28 -12.34
N SER A 67 -2.94 -13.88 -12.11
CA SER A 67 -3.27 -12.84 -11.12
C SER A 67 -2.91 -13.30 -9.71
N VAL A 68 -2.45 -12.36 -8.89
CA VAL A 68 -2.21 -12.58 -7.46
C VAL A 68 -3.54 -12.91 -6.79
N LEU A 69 -3.53 -13.86 -5.85
CA LEU A 69 -4.68 -14.17 -5.02
C LEU A 69 -5.09 -12.92 -4.24
N PRO A 70 -6.38 -12.58 -4.21
CA PRO A 70 -6.85 -11.45 -3.40
C PRO A 70 -6.64 -11.79 -1.92
N SER A 71 -5.97 -10.88 -1.20
CA SER A 71 -5.96 -10.90 0.27
C SER A 71 -7.15 -10.12 0.77
N GLU A 72 -8.12 -10.80 1.35
CA GLU A 72 -9.28 -10.19 1.99
C GLU A 72 -9.01 -10.07 3.49
N THR A 73 -9.28 -8.89 4.06
CA THR A 73 -9.30 -8.69 5.50
C THR A 73 -10.59 -7.99 5.87
N ASP A 74 -11.29 -8.53 6.87
CA ASP A 74 -12.52 -7.96 7.39
C ASP A 74 -12.16 -6.84 8.37
N ILE A 75 -12.80 -5.68 8.23
CA ILE A 75 -12.60 -4.55 9.14
C ILE A 75 -13.93 -4.26 9.82
N ILE A 76 -13.94 -4.27 11.16
CA ILE A 76 -15.07 -3.80 11.96
C ILE A 76 -14.99 -2.28 12.05
N VAL A 77 -16.05 -1.61 11.60
CA VAL A 77 -16.19 -0.17 11.72
C VAL A 77 -17.22 0.14 12.80
N GLU A 78 -16.78 0.77 13.87
CA GLU A 78 -17.61 1.19 15.00
C GLU A 78 -17.73 2.71 15.02
N LYS A 79 -18.91 3.18 15.45
CA LYS A 79 -19.17 4.60 15.65
C LYS A 79 -19.53 4.80 17.11
N ASP A 80 -18.73 5.59 17.82
CA ASP A 80 -19.06 5.98 19.19
C ASP A 80 -20.29 6.91 19.17
N PHE A 81 -21.35 6.51 19.87
CA PHE A 81 -22.60 7.24 19.92
C PHE A 81 -22.52 8.54 20.73
N ARG A 82 -21.49 8.73 21.58
CA ARG A 82 -21.32 9.93 22.41
C ARG A 82 -20.40 10.96 21.78
N THR A 83 -19.34 10.54 21.10
CA THR A 83 -18.34 11.45 20.49
C THR A 83 -18.50 11.58 18.98
N GLY A 84 -19.21 10.65 18.34
CA GLY A 84 -19.35 10.60 16.88
C GLY A 84 -18.08 10.14 16.16
N GLU A 85 -17.03 9.77 16.88
CA GLU A 85 -15.77 9.29 16.31
C GLU A 85 -15.95 7.88 15.71
N VAL A 86 -15.42 7.70 14.51
CA VAL A 86 -15.46 6.44 13.77
C VAL A 86 -14.13 5.73 13.98
N ASN A 87 -14.17 4.56 14.62
CA ASN A 87 -13.01 3.71 14.84
C ASN A 87 -13.14 2.46 13.96
N ALA A 88 -12.06 2.07 13.29
CA ALA A 88 -12.04 0.93 12.40
C ALA A 88 -10.91 -0.01 12.79
N ASN A 89 -11.26 -1.25 13.16
CA ASN A 89 -10.31 -2.26 13.65
C ASN A 89 -10.44 -3.53 12.81
N GLU A 90 -9.31 -4.14 12.45
CA GLU A 90 -9.28 -5.42 11.74
C GLU A 90 -9.96 -6.53 12.58
N TYR A 91 -10.86 -7.29 11.94
CA TYR A 91 -11.64 -8.36 12.55
C TYR A 91 -10.71 -9.48 13.02
N GLY A 92 -10.60 -9.63 14.34
CA GLY A 92 -9.74 -10.63 14.99
C GLY A 92 -8.78 -10.06 16.02
N ASN A 93 -8.48 -8.75 15.98
CA ASN A 93 -7.58 -8.12 16.95
C ASN A 93 -8.28 -7.62 18.22
N GLN A 94 -9.61 -7.46 18.18
CA GLN A 94 -10.43 -7.02 19.32
C GLN A 94 -11.92 -7.26 19.03
N LEU A 95 -12.67 -7.77 20.01
CA LEU A 95 -14.13 -7.80 19.93
C LEU A 95 -14.69 -6.40 20.24
N PRO A 96 -15.82 -6.01 19.62
CA PRO A 96 -16.53 -4.80 19.96
C PRO A 96 -16.77 -4.67 21.48
N GLY A 97 -16.30 -3.58 22.08
CA GLY A 97 -16.40 -3.32 23.52
C GLY A 97 -15.25 -3.83 24.40
N GLN A 98 -14.20 -4.43 23.83
CA GLN A 98 -13.00 -4.81 24.57
C GLN A 98 -11.94 -3.69 24.50
N VAL A 99 -11.36 -3.30 25.64
CA VAL A 99 -10.20 -2.40 25.72
C VAL A 99 -8.96 -3.21 26.08
N LYS A 100 -7.83 -2.98 25.40
CA LYS A 100 -6.55 -3.54 25.82
C LYS A 100 -6.10 -2.83 27.08
N LEU A 101 -5.61 -3.58 28.08
CA LEU A 101 -5.26 -3.06 29.40
C LEU A 101 -4.25 -1.89 29.37
N GLY A 102 -3.42 -1.77 28.32
CA GLY A 102 -2.47 -0.66 28.15
C GLY A 102 -3.06 0.64 27.60
N ASP A 103 -4.29 0.64 27.07
CA ASP A 103 -4.99 1.84 26.57
C ASP A 103 -5.81 2.53 27.67
N LEU A 104 -5.95 1.90 28.84
CA LEU A 104 -6.64 2.48 30.00
C LEU A 104 -5.79 3.54 30.70
N GLU A 105 -4.47 3.54 30.51
CA GLU A 105 -3.56 4.47 31.18
C GLU A 105 -3.37 5.79 30.41
N SER A 106 -3.89 5.91 29.18
CA SER A 106 -3.69 7.08 28.31
C SER A 106 -4.90 8.02 28.20
N LYS A 107 -6.06 7.66 28.76
CA LYS A 107 -7.32 8.43 28.61
C LYS A 107 -7.79 9.11 29.90
N GLU A 108 -6.87 9.72 30.65
CA GLU A 108 -7.18 10.88 31.48
C GLU A 108 -6.31 12.05 31.04
N THR A 109 -6.88 12.94 30.22
CA THR A 109 -6.66 14.40 30.15
C THR A 109 -6.85 14.90 28.71
N SER A 110 -8.09 15.25 28.37
CA SER A 110 -8.36 16.30 27.39
C SER A 110 -9.78 16.87 27.61
N VAL A 111 -9.87 17.84 28.53
CA VAL A 111 -10.97 18.80 28.57
C VAL A 111 -10.34 20.18 28.53
N THR A 112 -10.48 20.88 27.41
CA THR A 112 -10.20 22.32 27.22
C THR A 112 -11.56 23.03 27.17
N GLU A 113 -11.85 23.91 28.15
CA GLU A 113 -11.89 25.40 28.05
C GLU A 113 -13.27 25.91 27.53
N GLU A 114 -14.05 26.84 28.12
CA GLU A 114 -13.87 28.05 28.95
C GLU A 114 -15.21 28.43 29.66
N THR A 115 -15.19 29.04 30.86
CA THR A 115 -16.09 30.17 31.20
C THR A 115 -15.46 31.06 32.28
N GLU A 116 -15.42 32.35 31.96
CA GLU A 116 -14.79 33.49 32.63
C GLU A 116 -15.36 33.82 34.03
N VAL A 117 -14.51 33.93 35.06
CA VAL A 117 -14.75 34.81 36.23
C VAL A 117 -13.45 35.51 36.60
N LYS A 118 -13.47 36.84 36.54
CA LYS A 118 -12.44 37.77 36.98
C LYS A 118 -12.39 37.80 38.52
N GLU A 119 -11.22 37.59 39.11
CA GLU A 119 -10.66 38.48 40.14
C GLU A 119 -9.21 38.10 40.45
N SER A 120 -8.41 39.14 40.63
CA SER A 120 -6.95 39.15 40.77
C SER A 120 -6.49 38.71 42.15
N GLU A 121 -5.67 37.65 42.23
CA GLU A 121 -4.92 37.28 43.46
C GLU A 121 -3.40 37.47 43.32
N GLU A 122 -2.95 38.37 42.43
CA GLU A 122 -1.56 38.88 42.50
C GLU A 122 -1.30 39.74 43.76
N ASP A 123 -2.36 40.13 44.50
CA ASP A 123 -2.26 40.94 45.71
C ASP A 123 -1.94 40.15 46.99
N ASN A 124 -2.13 38.82 47.00
CA ASN A 124 -1.86 38.00 48.18
C ASN A 124 -0.37 37.70 48.39
N ILE A 125 0.46 37.76 47.34
CA ILE A 125 1.89 37.42 47.45
C ILE A 125 2.72 38.61 47.98
N ARG A 126 2.28 39.86 47.75
CA ARG A 126 3.00 41.06 48.23
C ARG A 126 2.73 41.40 49.69
N LYS A 127 1.57 41.01 50.24
CA LYS A 127 1.21 41.30 51.64
C LYS A 127 1.89 40.34 52.64
N PHE A 128 2.19 39.11 52.24
CA PHE A 128 2.90 38.14 53.08
C PHE A 128 4.41 38.39 53.20
N LYS A 129 5.01 39.19 52.30
CA LYS A 129 6.45 39.46 52.31
C LYS A 129 6.86 40.64 53.21
N SER A 130 5.93 41.53 53.58
CA SER A 130 6.22 42.68 54.45
C SER A 130 6.07 42.39 55.96
N LEU A 131 5.55 41.21 56.33
CA LEU A 131 5.29 40.83 57.74
C LEU A 131 6.35 39.89 58.32
N LYS A 132 7.41 39.59 57.56
CA LYS A 132 8.55 38.77 58.01
C LYS A 132 9.79 39.59 58.39
N ASP A 133 9.75 40.91 58.24
CA ASP A 133 10.87 41.82 58.56
C ASP A 133 10.53 42.81 59.69
N LEU A 134 9.69 42.41 60.66
CA LEU A 134 9.52 43.10 61.94
C LEU A 134 9.62 42.13 63.13
#